data_AF-A0A4V2G9L7-F1
#
_entry.id   AF-A0A4V2G9L7-F1
#
_cell.length_a   1.000
_cell.length_b   1.000
_cell.length_c   1.000
_cell.angle_alpha   90.00
_cell.angle_beta   90.00
_cell.angle_gamma   90.00
#
_symmetry.space_group_name_H-M   'P 1'
#
loop_
_entity.id
_entity.type
_entity.pdbx_description
1 polymer ?
#
loop_
_entity_poly.entity_id
_entity_poly.type
_entity_poly.pdbx_seq_one_letter_code
_entity_poly.pdbx_strand_id
1 'polypeptide(L)'
;MPGSSFKTRALALLAGLGLVAGALAVSAPAQPTLASWADAEFGRAGLTAGEVAPAQNLSCNKPLLVSRLDFSWSNPSGGLTRQQYRWEFYNPGLLGIGPPTRTGTLAASATSVQVPVSLLSAGTGHFRLFAVGPGGWETGVQHTYTVATGLLISCGSASAIPR
;
A
#
# COMPACT_ATOMS: atom_id res chain seq x y z
N MET A 1 28.55 -43.43 -67.81
CA MET A 1 29.27 -43.49 -66.51
C MET A 1 30.59 -42.76 -66.72
N PRO A 2 31.12 -41.92 -65.81
CA PRO A 2 30.84 -41.66 -64.39
C PRO A 2 30.21 -40.25 -64.21
N GLY A 3 29.77 -39.75 -63.07
CA GLY A 3 30.12 -40.02 -61.68
C GLY A 3 30.63 -38.72 -61.06
N SER A 4 30.35 -38.56 -59.76
CA SER A 4 30.86 -37.49 -58.91
C SER A 4 30.14 -36.14 -59.06
N SER A 5 29.80 -35.43 -58.00
CA SER A 5 30.03 -35.69 -56.59
C SER A 5 29.29 -34.62 -55.80
N PHE A 6 28.78 -35.01 -54.65
CA PHE A 6 28.36 -34.20 -53.49
C PHE A 6 29.02 -32.82 -53.30
N LYS A 7 30.23 -32.61 -53.83
CA LYS A 7 31.00 -31.36 -53.80
C LYS A 7 30.22 -30.13 -54.30
N THR A 8 29.41 -30.27 -55.36
CA THR A 8 28.71 -29.11 -55.95
C THR A 8 27.57 -28.60 -55.07
N ARG A 9 26.92 -29.50 -54.30
CA ARG A 9 25.85 -29.13 -53.37
C ARG A 9 26.38 -28.56 -52.05
N ALA A 10 27.59 -28.97 -51.63
CA ALA A 10 28.24 -28.44 -50.43
C ALA A 10 28.74 -26.99 -50.59
N LEU A 11 29.22 -26.62 -51.79
CA LEU A 11 29.70 -25.26 -52.07
C LEU A 11 28.58 -24.21 -52.07
N ALA A 12 27.38 -24.56 -52.56
CA ALA A 12 26.23 -23.64 -52.54
C ALA A 12 25.71 -23.33 -51.13
N LEU A 13 25.75 -24.33 -50.23
CA LEU A 13 25.34 -24.16 -48.83
C LEU A 13 26.33 -23.31 -48.02
N LEU A 14 27.63 -23.46 -48.25
CA LEU A 14 28.67 -22.64 -47.60
C LEU A 14 28.65 -21.19 -48.09
N ALA A 15 28.41 -20.96 -49.40
CA ALA A 15 28.27 -19.61 -49.95
C ALA A 15 27.02 -18.90 -49.42
N GLY A 16 25.90 -19.63 -49.27
CA GLY A 16 24.66 -19.10 -48.70
C GLY A 16 24.79 -18.73 -47.22
N LEU A 17 25.46 -19.55 -46.41
CA LEU A 17 25.68 -19.25 -44.99
C LEU A 17 26.62 -18.05 -44.77
N GLY A 18 27.63 -17.89 -45.63
CA GLY A 18 28.56 -16.76 -45.57
C GLY A 18 27.87 -15.41 -45.84
N LEU A 19 26.91 -15.36 -46.76
CA LEU A 19 26.16 -14.15 -47.07
C LEU A 19 25.19 -13.73 -45.95
N VAL A 20 24.57 -14.68 -45.25
CA VAL A 20 23.68 -14.39 -44.12
C VAL A 20 24.47 -13.98 -42.87
N ALA A 21 25.65 -14.56 -42.63
CA ALA A 21 26.54 -14.13 -41.55
C ALA A 21 27.12 -12.73 -41.79
N GLY A 22 27.42 -12.38 -43.06
CA GLY A 22 27.90 -11.04 -43.42
C GLY A 22 26.85 -9.94 -43.24
N ALA A 23 25.56 -10.25 -43.44
CA ALA A 23 24.47 -9.30 -43.30
C ALA A 23 24.16 -8.93 -41.84
N LEU A 24 24.46 -9.81 -40.87
CA LEU A 24 24.27 -9.54 -39.44
C LEU A 24 25.45 -8.79 -38.80
N ALA A 25 26.60 -8.71 -39.49
CA ALA A 25 27.81 -8.06 -38.99
C ALA A 25 27.86 -6.55 -39.29
N VAL A 26 26.91 -6.00 -40.06
CA VAL A 26 26.75 -4.55 -40.21
C VAL A 26 25.91 -4.04 -39.04
N SER A 27 26.47 -4.12 -37.84
CA SER A 27 26.02 -3.25 -36.75
C SER A 27 26.37 -1.83 -37.18
N ALA A 28 25.36 -1.02 -37.49
CA ALA A 28 25.55 0.42 -37.62
C ALA A 28 26.27 0.90 -36.34
N PRO A 29 27.33 1.73 -36.44
CA PRO A 29 28.01 2.21 -35.25
C PRO A 29 26.98 2.92 -34.37
N ALA A 30 26.99 2.61 -33.07
CA ALA A 30 26.17 3.33 -32.09
C ALA A 30 26.45 4.82 -32.26
N GLN A 31 25.46 5.56 -32.76
CA GLN A 31 25.56 7.00 -32.93
C GLN A 31 25.69 7.59 -31.52
N PRO A 32 26.73 8.40 -31.23
CA PRO A 32 26.81 9.08 -29.96
C PRO A 32 25.63 10.05 -29.86
N THR A 33 24.63 9.68 -29.06
CA THR A 33 23.54 10.61 -28.76
C THR A 33 24.09 11.63 -27.76
N LEU A 34 24.15 12.90 -28.14
CA LEU A 34 24.48 14.02 -27.24
C LEU A 34 23.44 14.24 -26.11
N ALA A 35 22.41 13.39 -26.04
CA ALA A 35 21.47 13.36 -24.94
C ALA A 35 21.96 12.42 -23.82
N SER A 36 23.23 12.52 -23.41
CA SER A 36 23.56 12.08 -22.05
C SER A 36 23.30 13.26 -21.15
N TRP A 37 22.34 13.12 -20.25
CA TRP A 37 22.18 13.98 -19.08
C TRP A 37 23.44 13.78 -18.21
N ALA A 38 24.54 14.41 -18.62
CA ALA A 38 25.85 14.31 -17.96
C ALA A 38 25.99 15.39 -16.87
N ASP A 39 25.13 16.40 -16.93
CA ASP A 39 25.03 17.40 -15.88
C ASP A 39 24.29 16.78 -14.71
N ALA A 40 25.00 16.63 -13.59
CA ALA A 40 24.33 16.46 -12.31
C ALA A 40 23.59 17.76 -12.00
N GLU A 41 22.26 17.73 -12.06
CA GLU A 41 21.42 18.84 -11.59
C GLU A 41 21.58 18.96 -10.07
N PHE A 42 22.58 19.72 -9.64
CA PHE A 42 22.81 20.03 -8.24
C PHE A 42 21.83 21.12 -7.77
N GLY A 43 20.55 20.76 -7.65
CA GLY A 43 19.57 21.55 -6.92
C GLY A 43 19.78 21.39 -5.42
N ARG A 44 20.36 22.39 -4.74
CA ARG A 44 20.36 22.44 -3.27
C ARG A 44 19.03 23.02 -2.78
N ALA A 45 17.98 22.21 -2.83
CA ALA A 45 16.71 22.52 -2.18
C ALA A 45 16.63 21.82 -0.82
N GLY A 46 16.26 22.55 0.22
CA GLY A 46 15.84 21.94 1.48
C GLY A 46 14.43 21.38 1.29
N LEU A 47 14.30 20.06 1.22
CA LEU A 47 13.00 19.40 1.22
C LEU A 47 12.68 18.99 2.65
N THR A 48 11.58 19.53 3.18
CA THR A 48 11.01 19.04 4.43
C THR A 48 9.76 18.23 4.10
N ALA A 49 9.80 16.94 4.38
CA ALA A 49 8.62 16.10 4.25
C ALA A 49 7.57 16.55 5.28
N GLY A 50 6.36 16.86 4.81
CA GLY A 50 5.22 17.05 5.71
C GLY A 50 4.74 15.70 6.24
N GLU A 51 4.30 15.67 7.50
CA GLU A 51 3.69 14.49 8.11
C GLU A 51 2.19 14.69 8.29
N VAL A 52 1.40 13.66 8.01
CA VAL A 52 -0.03 13.66 8.37
C VAL A 52 -0.13 13.29 9.85
N ALA A 53 -0.61 14.21 10.68
CA ALA A 53 -0.74 13.91 12.10
C ALA A 53 -1.87 12.89 12.35
N PRO A 54 -1.68 11.91 13.25
CA PRO A 54 -2.73 10.95 13.61
C PRO A 54 -3.86 11.61 14.41
N ALA A 55 -5.04 10.96 14.43
CA ALA A 55 -6.08 11.31 15.39
C ALA A 55 -5.57 11.19 16.83
N GLN A 56 -6.06 12.04 17.72
CA GLN A 56 -5.67 12.07 19.12
C GLN A 56 -6.81 11.59 20.01
N ASN A 57 -6.49 11.19 21.24
CA ASN A 57 -7.48 10.83 22.27
C ASN A 57 -8.53 9.83 21.79
N LEU A 58 -8.11 8.83 20.99
CA LEU A 58 -9.02 7.79 20.52
C LEU A 58 -9.56 7.03 21.73
N SER A 59 -10.88 6.99 21.85
CA SER A 59 -11.60 6.34 22.93
C SER A 59 -12.74 5.49 22.38
N CYS A 60 -13.05 4.42 23.11
CA CYS A 60 -14.17 3.55 22.86
C CYS A 60 -15.14 3.64 24.04
N ASN A 61 -16.41 3.89 23.75
CA ASN A 61 -17.48 3.93 24.73
C ASN A 61 -18.54 2.89 24.39
N LYS A 62 -19.11 2.27 25.43
CA LYS A 62 -20.24 1.35 25.31
C LYS A 62 -21.45 1.94 26.03
N PRO A 63 -22.54 2.29 25.31
CA PRO A 63 -23.79 2.68 25.96
C PRO A 63 -24.37 1.52 26.79
N LEU A 64 -25.23 1.85 27.77
CA LEU A 64 -25.85 0.85 28.67
C LEU A 64 -26.54 -0.29 27.92
N LEU A 65 -27.21 0.04 26.82
CA LEU A 65 -27.78 -0.93 25.90
C LEU A 65 -26.72 -1.24 24.84
N VAL A 66 -26.20 -2.46 24.88
CA VAL A 66 -25.03 -2.89 24.08
C VAL A 66 -25.43 -3.20 22.63
N SER A 67 -26.10 -2.26 21.95
CA SER A 67 -26.48 -2.39 20.53
C SER A 67 -25.43 -1.83 19.58
N ARG A 68 -24.55 -0.95 20.09
CA ARG A 68 -23.46 -0.33 19.34
C ARG A 68 -22.25 -0.02 20.21
N LEU A 69 -21.11 0.17 19.56
CA LEU A 69 -19.93 0.81 20.12
C LEU A 69 -19.77 2.20 19.52
N ASP A 70 -19.44 3.16 20.37
CA ASP A 70 -19.17 4.53 19.98
C ASP A 70 -17.66 4.77 20.08
N PHE A 71 -16.99 4.95 18.94
CA PHE A 71 -15.59 5.35 18.90
C PHE A 71 -15.51 6.86 18.69
N SER A 72 -14.72 7.55 19.50
CA SER A 72 -14.53 9.01 19.41
C SER A 72 -13.06 9.37 19.49
N TRP A 73 -12.70 10.51 18.90
CA TRP A 73 -11.34 11.03 18.87
C TRP A 73 -11.36 12.54 18.71
N SER A 74 -10.23 13.19 19.00
CA SER A 74 -10.00 14.59 18.67
C SER A 74 -9.19 14.73 17.39
N ASN A 75 -9.49 15.80 16.64
CA ASN A 75 -8.71 16.16 15.47
C ASN A 75 -7.28 16.55 15.90
N PRO A 76 -6.24 16.14 15.16
CA PRO A 76 -4.88 16.59 15.37
C PRO A 76 -4.77 18.09 15.14
N SER A 77 -3.88 18.72 15.89
CA SER A 77 -3.62 20.16 15.88
C SER A 77 -2.46 20.59 14.97
N GLY A 78 -1.93 19.69 14.14
CA GLY A 78 -0.78 19.97 13.26
C GLY A 78 -0.64 18.98 12.10
N GLY A 79 0.49 19.08 11.39
CA GLY A 79 0.79 18.27 10.22
C GLY A 79 0.12 18.75 8.93
N LEU A 80 0.22 17.92 7.89
CA LEU A 80 -0.45 18.14 6.61
C LEU A 80 -1.97 18.16 6.78
N THR A 81 -2.65 18.94 5.94
CA THR A 81 -4.11 19.01 5.93
C THR A 81 -4.71 17.65 5.63
N ARG A 82 -5.47 17.10 6.58
CA ARG A 82 -6.22 15.86 6.38
C ARG A 82 -7.37 16.08 5.39
N GLN A 83 -7.52 15.15 4.46
CA GLN A 83 -8.62 15.12 3.48
C GLN A 83 -9.80 14.27 3.94
N GLN A 84 -9.54 13.19 4.67
CA GLN A 84 -10.57 12.29 5.20
C GLN A 84 -10.02 11.41 6.32
N TYR A 85 -10.90 10.70 6.99
CA TYR A 85 -10.55 9.56 7.82
C TYR A 85 -10.91 8.26 7.10
N ARG A 86 -10.07 7.24 7.28
CA ARG A 86 -10.38 5.84 6.95
C ARG A 86 -10.38 5.06 8.25
N TRP A 87 -11.36 4.20 8.45
CA TRP A 87 -11.38 3.31 9.61
C TRP A 87 -11.50 1.86 9.15
N GLU A 88 -11.02 0.96 9.99
CA GLU A 88 -11.17 -0.48 9.79
C GLU A 88 -11.30 -1.23 11.11
N PHE A 89 -11.98 -2.36 11.04
CA PHE A 89 -11.94 -3.37 12.09
C PHE A 89 -10.98 -4.47 11.68
N TYR A 90 -10.07 -4.79 12.60
CA TYR A 90 -9.08 -5.83 12.43
C TYR A 90 -9.26 -6.86 13.54
N ASN A 91 -9.47 -8.13 13.19
CA ASN A 91 -9.42 -9.22 14.14
C ASN A 91 -8.24 -10.12 13.76
N PRO A 92 -7.15 -10.14 14.56
CA PRO A 92 -5.95 -10.89 14.22
C PRO A 92 -6.18 -12.41 14.07
N GLY A 93 -7.32 -12.93 14.55
CA GLY A 93 -7.56 -14.37 14.61
C GLY A 93 -6.49 -15.12 15.41
N LEU A 94 -6.48 -16.45 15.29
CA LEU A 94 -5.51 -17.31 15.97
C LEU A 94 -4.07 -17.14 15.48
N LEU A 95 -3.88 -16.75 14.22
CA LEU A 95 -2.56 -16.64 13.58
C LEU A 95 -2.00 -15.22 13.58
N GLY A 96 -2.70 -14.24 14.15
CA GLY A 96 -2.26 -12.84 14.18
C GLY A 96 -2.36 -12.08 12.85
N ILE A 97 -2.81 -12.75 11.78
CA ILE A 97 -2.79 -12.25 10.39
C ILE A 97 -4.18 -12.43 9.79
N GLY A 98 -4.73 -11.35 9.23
CA GLY A 98 -6.00 -11.39 8.50
C GLY A 98 -6.31 -10.09 7.77
N PRO A 99 -7.22 -10.10 6.78
CA PRO A 99 -7.73 -8.86 6.22
C PRO A 99 -8.58 -8.10 7.26
N PRO A 100 -8.76 -6.78 7.11
CA PRO A 100 -9.76 -6.07 7.88
C PRO A 100 -11.15 -6.68 7.64
N THR A 101 -11.91 -6.90 8.70
CA THR A 101 -13.27 -7.48 8.63
C THR A 101 -14.29 -6.48 8.10
N ARG A 102 -14.02 -5.19 8.31
CA ARG A 102 -14.82 -4.05 7.84
C ARG A 102 -13.93 -2.83 7.65
N THR A 103 -14.31 -1.98 6.71
CA THR A 103 -13.66 -0.69 6.47
C THR A 103 -14.71 0.38 6.15
N GLY A 104 -14.33 1.64 6.31
CA GLY A 104 -15.15 2.76 5.88
C GLY A 104 -14.37 4.06 5.84
N THR A 105 -15.00 5.10 5.31
CA THR A 105 -14.44 6.46 5.23
C THR A 105 -15.37 7.45 5.94
N LEU A 106 -14.79 8.53 6.44
CA LEU A 106 -15.48 9.61 7.13
C LEU A 106 -14.89 10.95 6.67
N ALA A 107 -15.69 12.01 6.76
CA ALA A 107 -15.22 13.36 6.47
C ALA A 107 -14.03 13.76 7.35
N ALA A 108 -13.17 14.67 6.86
CA ALA A 108 -11.99 15.14 7.59
C ALA A 108 -12.30 15.75 8.97
N SER A 109 -13.51 16.27 9.17
CA SER A 109 -13.99 16.88 10.42
C SER A 109 -14.63 15.89 11.39
N ALA A 110 -14.84 14.63 10.99
CA ALA A 110 -15.48 13.64 11.84
C ALA A 110 -14.66 13.39 13.11
N THR A 111 -15.35 13.31 14.25
CA THR A 111 -14.77 13.07 15.57
C THR A 111 -15.33 11.81 16.24
N SER A 112 -16.25 11.12 15.57
CA SER A 112 -16.82 9.88 16.07
C SER A 112 -17.37 9.00 14.97
N VAL A 113 -17.50 7.70 15.26
CA VAL A 113 -18.25 6.73 14.47
C VAL A 113 -18.98 5.77 15.39
N GLN A 114 -20.22 5.46 15.03
CA GLN A 114 -21.05 4.49 15.73
C GLN A 114 -21.08 3.19 14.94
N VAL A 115 -20.81 2.08 15.61
CA VAL A 115 -20.72 0.77 14.97
C VAL A 115 -21.66 -0.20 15.67
N PRO A 116 -22.66 -0.75 14.96
CA PRO A 116 -23.52 -1.80 15.49
C PRO A 116 -22.69 -3.01 15.93
N VAL A 117 -23.00 -3.56 17.10
CA VAL A 117 -22.27 -4.74 17.63
C VAL A 117 -22.47 -5.98 16.75
N SER A 118 -23.54 -6.03 15.95
CA SER A 118 -23.80 -7.10 14.98
C SER A 118 -22.75 -7.18 13.87
N LEU A 119 -21.97 -6.12 13.67
CA LEU A 119 -20.87 -6.08 12.71
C LEU A 119 -19.54 -6.53 13.33
N LEU A 120 -19.50 -6.76 14.64
CA LEU A 120 -18.31 -7.18 15.37
C LEU A 120 -18.30 -8.69 15.52
N SER A 121 -17.14 -9.29 15.29
CA SER A 121 -16.93 -10.71 15.59
C SER A 121 -16.67 -10.89 17.09
N ALA A 122 -17.11 -12.03 17.64
CA ALA A 122 -16.74 -12.42 18.99
C ALA A 122 -15.21 -12.58 19.12
N GLY A 123 -14.67 -12.24 20.29
CA GLY A 123 -13.24 -12.24 20.59
C GLY A 123 -12.65 -10.83 20.73
N THR A 124 -11.33 -10.76 20.70
CA THR A 124 -10.57 -9.50 20.75
C THR A 124 -10.34 -8.98 19.35
N GLY A 125 -10.63 -7.70 19.13
CA GLY A 125 -10.38 -6.99 17.89
C GLY A 125 -9.77 -5.62 18.12
N HIS A 126 -9.39 -4.98 17.02
CA HIS A 126 -8.85 -3.63 16.99
C HIS A 126 -9.69 -2.76 16.07
N PHE A 127 -10.08 -1.59 16.57
CA PHE A 127 -10.56 -0.50 15.73
C PHE A 127 -9.34 0.33 15.35
N ARG A 128 -9.09 0.49 14.05
CA ARG A 128 -7.99 1.29 13.52
C ARG A 128 -8.55 2.49 12.80
N LEU A 129 -8.01 3.66 13.08
CA LEU A 129 -8.39 4.93 12.50
C LEU A 129 -7.18 5.59 11.87
N PHE A 130 -7.26 5.84 10.58
CA PHE A 130 -6.22 6.46 9.76
C PHE A 130 -6.65 7.86 9.35
N ALA A 131 -5.83 8.85 9.67
CA ALA A 131 -5.92 10.18 9.07
C ALA A 131 -5.28 10.11 7.68
N VAL A 132 -6.02 10.48 6.63
CA VAL A 132 -5.55 10.47 5.25
C VAL A 132 -5.27 11.89 4.79
N GLY A 133 -4.01 12.18 4.46
CA GLY A 133 -3.56 13.47 3.95
C GLY A 133 -3.42 13.51 2.42
N PRO A 134 -2.81 14.59 1.90
CA PRO A 134 -2.62 14.79 0.47
C PRO A 134 -1.75 13.67 -0.13
N GLY A 135 -2.03 13.25 -1.36
CA GLY A 135 -1.26 12.19 -2.02
C GLY A 135 -1.49 10.78 -1.44
N GLY A 136 -2.49 10.60 -0.57
CA GLY A 136 -2.85 9.30 0.00
C GLY A 136 -1.98 8.86 1.17
N TRP A 137 -1.15 9.75 1.73
CA TRP A 137 -0.38 9.45 2.94
C TRP A 137 -1.30 9.24 4.14
N GLU A 138 -1.07 8.15 4.88
CA GLU A 138 -1.88 7.80 6.04
C GLU A 138 -1.05 7.75 7.32
N THR A 139 -1.67 8.11 8.44
CA THR A 139 -1.09 7.86 9.76
C THR A 139 -2.20 7.42 10.71
N GLY A 140 -1.93 6.36 11.47
CA GLY A 140 -2.97 5.58 12.14
C GLY A 140 -2.80 5.44 13.64
N VAL A 141 -3.93 5.38 14.32
CA VAL A 141 -4.06 4.99 15.72
C VAL A 141 -5.05 3.83 15.81
N GLN A 142 -4.91 3.01 16.84
CA GLN A 142 -5.79 1.87 17.06
C GLN A 142 -6.26 1.81 18.51
N HIS A 143 -7.40 1.15 18.70
CA HIS A 143 -7.97 0.88 20.01
C HIS A 143 -8.42 -0.57 20.08
N THR A 144 -8.05 -1.26 21.15
CA THR A 144 -8.47 -2.65 21.36
C THR A 144 -9.90 -2.69 21.92
N TYR A 145 -10.70 -3.64 21.46
CA TYR A 145 -12.00 -3.98 22.03
C TYR A 145 -12.12 -5.50 22.17
N THR A 146 -12.95 -5.95 23.10
CA THR A 146 -13.24 -7.37 23.29
C THR A 146 -14.75 -7.56 23.35
N VAL A 147 -15.25 -8.53 22.58
CA VAL A 147 -16.66 -8.95 22.57
C VAL A 147 -16.72 -10.39 23.06
N ALA A 148 -17.21 -10.61 24.27
CA ALA A 148 -17.44 -11.95 24.81
C ALA A 148 -18.87 -12.42 24.51
N THR A 149 -19.06 -13.75 24.56
CA THR A 149 -20.38 -14.38 24.46
C THR A 149 -21.33 -13.81 25.52
N GLY A 150 -22.53 -13.39 25.12
CA GLY A 150 -23.49 -12.72 26.01
C GLY A 150 -23.38 -11.19 26.04
N LEU A 151 -22.85 -10.55 24.98
CA LEU A 151 -22.79 -9.08 24.80
C LEU A 151 -21.99 -8.33 25.87
N LEU A 152 -21.11 -9.03 26.59
CA LEU A 152 -20.10 -8.38 27.42
C LEU A 152 -19.06 -7.76 26.49
N ILE A 153 -19.10 -6.44 26.37
CA ILE A 153 -18.12 -5.68 25.59
C ILE A 153 -17.25 -4.86 26.53
N SER A 154 -15.94 -4.88 26.28
CA SER A 154 -14.97 -4.03 26.96
C SER A 154 -14.14 -3.24 25.95
N CYS A 155 -13.90 -1.98 26.28
CA CYS A 155 -12.96 -1.11 25.56
C CYS A 155 -11.62 -1.16 26.30
N GLY A 156 -10.53 -1.41 25.55
CA GLY A 156 -9.17 -1.47 26.08
C GLY A 156 -8.46 -0.12 26.04
N SER A 157 -7.19 -0.12 25.65
CA SER A 157 -6.37 1.08 25.49
C SER A 157 -6.13 1.41 24.02
N ALA A 158 -5.88 2.70 23.74
CA ALA A 158 -5.45 3.19 22.45
C ALA A 158 -3.93 3.13 22.31
N SER A 159 -3.44 2.89 21.09
CA SER A 159 -2.01 2.92 20.75
C SER A 159 -1.79 3.46 19.34
N ALA A 160 -0.56 3.91 19.04
CA ALA A 160 -0.16 4.14 17.66
C ALA A 160 -0.14 2.81 16.88
N ILE A 161 -0.37 2.88 15.57
CA ILE A 161 -0.13 1.75 14.67
C ILE A 161 1.34 1.84 14.21
N PRO A 162 2.18 0.82 14.46
CA PRO A 162 3.55 0.81 13.96
C PRO A 162 3.53 0.83 12.42
N ARG A 163 4.38 1.67 11.83
CA ARG A 163 4.59 1.74 10.37
C ARG A 163 5.33 0.50 9.87
#